data_AF-A0A7W6CC49-F1
#
_entry.id   AF-A0A7W6CC49-F1
#
_cell.length_a   1.000
_cell.length_b   1.000
_cell.length_c   1.000
_cell.angle_alpha   90.00
_cell.angle_beta   90.00
_cell.angle_gamma   90.00
#
_symmetry.space_group_name_H-M   'P 1'
#
loop_
_entity.id
_entity.type
_entity.pdbx_description
1 polymer ?
#
loop_
_entity_poly.entity_id
_entity_poly.type
_entity_poly.pdbx_seq_one_letter_code
_entity_poly.pdbx_strand_id
1 'polypeptide(L)' 'MSELTVADATSRIYESLQADNADIDAHIANLKAALAKEGLKEALFDPAKLVQNNRSGRKLMQAYFRQRGVTVKYEGA' A
#
# COMPACT_ATOMS: atom_id res chain seq x y z
N MET A 1 -2.12 -21.33 4.79
CA MET A 1 -1.28 -20.31 4.14
C MET A 1 -0.81 -19.37 5.22
N SER A 2 0.50 -19.12 5.31
CA SER A 2 1.11 -18.23 6.29
C SER A 2 0.39 -16.89 6.32
N GLU A 3 0.08 -16.39 7.53
CA GLU A 3 -0.60 -15.11 7.68
C GLU A 3 0.32 -13.98 7.21
N LEU A 4 -0.13 -13.22 6.22
CA LEU A 4 0.56 -12.02 5.76
C LEU A 4 0.41 -10.94 6.83
N THR A 5 1.54 -10.48 7.39
CA THR A 5 1.57 -9.31 8.27
C THR A 5 1.35 -8.03 7.46
N VAL A 6 1.03 -6.91 8.13
CA VAL A 6 0.95 -5.60 7.45
C VAL A 6 2.28 -5.23 6.78
N ALA A 7 3.42 -5.58 7.40
CA ALA A 7 4.75 -5.35 6.84
C ALA A 7 5.00 -6.16 5.55
N ASP A 8 4.62 -7.44 5.53
CA ASP A 8 4.72 -8.29 4.35
C ASP A 8 3.82 -7.75 3.22
N ALA A 9 2.58 -7.38 3.54
CA ALA A 9 1.63 -6.90 2.56
C ALA A 9 2.08 -5.56 1.96
N THR A 10 2.66 -4.68 2.78
CA THR A 10 3.26 -3.42 2.32
C THR A 10 4.47 -3.67 1.42
N SER A 11 5.30 -4.68 1.74
CA SER A 11 6.44 -5.06 0.91
C SER A 11 6.00 -5.55 -0.48
N ARG A 12 4.94 -6.36 -0.54
CA ARG A 12 4.31 -6.79 -1.81
C ARG A 12 3.78 -5.63 -2.65
N ILE A 13 3.26 -4.57 -2.01
CA ILE A 13 2.88 -3.35 -2.73
C ILE A 13 4.09 -2.72 -3.39
N TYR A 14 5.22 -2.56 -2.69
CA TYR A 14 6.43 -2.01 -3.31
C TYR A 14 6.93 -2.87 -4.47
N GLU A 15 6.93 -4.20 -4.32
CA GLU A 15 7.28 -5.12 -5.42
C GLU A 15 6.38 -4.92 -6.64
N SER A 16 5.06 -4.85 -6.43
CA SER A 16 4.08 -4.60 -7.48
C SER A 16 4.29 -3.25 -8.17
N LEU A 17 4.52 -2.17 -7.41
CA LEU A 17 4.80 -0.84 -7.96
C LEU A 17 6.05 -0.82 -8.85
N GLN A 18 7.08 -1.58 -8.49
CA GLN A 18 8.31 -1.73 -9.29
C GLN A 18 8.09 -2.61 -10.53
N ALA A 19 7.15 -3.55 -10.46
CA ALA A 19 6.75 -4.44 -11.56
C ALA A 19 5.54 -3.88 -12.34
N ASP A 20 5.53 -2.58 -12.63
CA ASP A 20 4.48 -1.91 -13.41
C ASP A 20 3.05 -2.11 -12.90
N ASN A 21 2.88 -2.19 -11.58
CA ASN A 21 1.60 -2.44 -10.88
C ASN A 21 1.01 -3.84 -11.12
N ALA A 22 1.84 -4.84 -11.44
CA ALA A 22 1.40 -6.23 -11.54
C ALA A 22 0.64 -6.66 -10.28
N ASP A 23 -0.59 -7.17 -10.47
CA ASP A 23 -1.47 -7.65 -9.39
C ASP A 23 -1.75 -6.66 -8.24
N ILE A 24 -1.62 -5.35 -8.49
CA ILE A 24 -1.72 -4.31 -7.45
C ILE A 24 -3.03 -4.40 -6.65
N ASP A 25 -4.14 -4.74 -7.30
CA ASP A 25 -5.45 -4.84 -6.65
C ASP A 25 -5.53 -6.03 -5.69
N ALA A 26 -4.90 -7.16 -6.04
CA ALA A 26 -4.80 -8.32 -5.16
C ALA A 26 -3.92 -8.01 -3.94
N HIS A 27 -2.80 -7.30 -4.14
CA HIS A 27 -1.95 -6.86 -3.05
C HIS A 27 -2.64 -5.85 -2.13
N ILE A 28 -3.44 -4.92 -2.66
CA ILE A 28 -4.24 -3.98 -1.86
C ILE A 28 -5.29 -4.73 -1.03
N ALA A 29 -5.95 -5.74 -1.61
CA ALA A 29 -6.91 -6.56 -0.87
C ALA A 29 -6.25 -7.32 0.29
N ASN A 30 -5.05 -7.87 0.07
CA ASN A 30 -4.26 -8.53 1.11
C ASN A 30 -3.84 -7.55 2.21
N LEU A 31 -3.37 -6.35 1.83
CA LEU A 31 -3.03 -5.29 2.78
C LEU A 31 -4.24 -4.88 3.62
N LYS A 32 -5.41 -4.70 3.01
CA LYS A 32 -6.66 -4.39 3.72
C LYS A 32 -7.02 -5.47 4.74
N ALA A 33 -6.88 -6.75 4.37
CA ALA A 33 -7.14 -7.86 5.27
C ALA A 33 -6.16 -7.88 6.44
N ALA A 34 -4.87 -7.64 6.20
CA ALA A 34 -3.85 -7.55 7.24
C ALA A 34 -4.11 -6.38 8.20
N LEU A 35 -4.43 -5.19 7.67
CA LEU A 35 -4.79 -4.02 8.48
C LEU A 35 -6.02 -4.29 9.34
N ALA A 36 -7.06 -4.92 8.79
CA ALA A 36 -8.27 -5.26 9.53
C ALA A 36 -8.00 -6.24 10.68
N LYS A 37 -7.09 -7.21 10.49
CA LYS A 37 -6.66 -8.14 11.54
C LYS A 37 -5.94 -7.43 12.68
N GLU A 38 -5.10 -6.45 12.36
CA GLU A 38 -4.34 -5.67 13.35
C GLU A 38 -5.16 -4.49 13.93
N GLY A 39 -6.42 -4.31 13.50
CA GLY A 39 -7.27 -3.20 13.94
C GLY A 39 -6.86 -1.82 13.38
N LEU A 40 -6.00 -1.80 12.38
CA LEU A 40 -5.48 -0.60 11.73
C LEU A 40 -6.38 -0.16 10.57
N LYS A 41 -6.45 1.15 10.33
CA LYS A 41 -7.23 1.75 9.23
C LYS A 41 -6.37 2.41 8.16
N GLU A 42 -5.09 2.57 8.46
CA GLU A 42 -4.13 3.30 7.64
C GLU A 42 -2.87 2.46 7.47
N ALA A 43 -2.32 2.47 6.26
CA ALA A 43 -1.01 1.92 5.96
C ALA A 43 -0.01 3.06 5.79
N LEU A 44 1.14 2.91 6.44
CA LEU A 44 2.25 3.84 6.36
C LEU A 44 3.22 3.40 5.26
N PHE A 45 3.52 4.32 4.35
CA PHE A 45 4.44 4.09 3.23
C PHE A 45 5.64 5.02 3.30
N ASP A 46 6.81 4.50 3.00
CA ASP A 46 8.04 5.25 2.80
C ASP A 46 8.03 5.83 1.38
N PRO A 47 7.94 7.16 1.22
CA PRO A 47 7.93 7.79 -0.09
C PRO A 47 9.23 7.57 -0.88
N ALA A 48 10.37 7.30 -0.22
CA ALA A 48 11.63 7.04 -0.90
C ALA A 48 11.64 5.72 -1.68
N LYS A 49 10.75 4.77 -1.34
CA LYS A 49 10.61 3.48 -2.02
C LYS A 49 9.62 3.50 -3.20
N LEU A 50 8.92 4.61 -3.40
CA LEU A 50 7.94 4.74 -4.48
C LEU A 50 8.62 5.07 -5.81
N VAL A 51 8.21 4.39 -6.88
CA VAL A 51 8.64 4.70 -8.26
C VAL A 51 8.28 6.14 -8.63
N GLN A 52 7.09 6.59 -8.24
CA GLN A 52 6.63 7.97 -8.43
C GLN A 52 6.47 8.69 -7.09
N ASN A 53 7.60 9.05 -6.48
CA ASN A 53 7.60 9.73 -5.19
C ASN A 53 7.20 11.21 -5.24
N ASN A 54 6.88 11.78 -6.40
CA ASN A 54 6.46 13.17 -6.54
C ASN A 54 5.03 13.39 -5.98
N ARG A 55 4.62 14.66 -5.82
CA ARG A 55 3.34 14.99 -5.18
C ARG A 55 2.12 14.40 -5.93
N SER A 56 2.14 14.42 -7.26
CA SER A 56 1.04 13.89 -8.08
C SER A 56 0.93 12.38 -7.97
N GLY A 57 2.05 11.65 -8.07
CA GLY A 57 2.10 10.19 -7.91
C GLY A 57 1.60 9.75 -6.53
N ARG A 58 2.05 10.42 -5.46
CA ARG A 58 1.56 10.17 -4.10
C ARG A 58 0.05 10.41 -3.96
N LYS A 59 -0.47 11.50 -4.52
CA LYS A 59 -1.92 11.75 -4.50
C LYS A 59 -2.71 10.71 -5.28
N LEU A 60 -2.20 10.25 -6.43
CA LEU A 60 -2.82 9.22 -7.24
C LEU A 60 -2.92 7.91 -6.45
N MET A 61 -1.82 7.48 -5.84
CA MET A 61 -1.79 6.28 -5.00
C MET A 61 -2.78 6.38 -3.83
N GLN A 62 -2.81 7.51 -3.11
CA GLN A 62 -3.78 7.75 -2.04
C GLN A 62 -5.23 7.60 -2.51
N ALA A 63 -5.59 8.24 -3.64
CA ALA A 63 -6.95 8.15 -4.19
C ALA A 63 -7.30 6.72 -4.60
N TYR A 64 -6.36 6.03 -5.28
CA TYR A 64 -6.55 4.67 -5.77
C TYR A 64 -6.75 3.64 -4.65
N PHE A 65 -5.94 3.72 -3.59
CA PHE A 65 -6.02 2.85 -2.42
C PHE A 65 -7.28 3.15 -1.61
N ARG A 66 -7.62 4.44 -1.46
CA ARG A 66 -8.83 4.86 -0.74
C ARG A 66 -10.09 4.31 -1.38
N GLN A 67 -10.18 4.28 -2.71
CA GLN A 67 -11.31 3.64 -3.42
C GLN A 67 -11.45 2.15 -3.09
N ARG A 68 -10.36 1.48 -2.72
CA ARG A 68 -10.32 0.06 -2.31
C ARG A 68 -10.47 -0.14 -0.79
N GLY A 69 -10.60 0.95 -0.04
CA GLY A 69 -10.80 0.94 1.40
C GLY A 69 -9.51 0.84 2.21
N VAL A 70 -8.38 1.27 1.65
CA VAL A 70 -7.11 1.42 2.39
C VAL A 70 -6.72 2.90 2.39
N THR A 71 -6.48 3.47 3.58
CA THR A 71 -5.95 4.83 3.69
C THR A 71 -4.43 4.80 3.67
N VAL A 72 -3.81 5.59 2.80
CA VAL A 72 -2.34 5.67 2.66
C VAL A 72 -1.82 6.93 3.34
N LYS A 73 -0.86 6.75 4.26
CA LYS A 73 -0.04 7.80 4.86
C LYS A 73 1.40 7.66 4.39
N TYR A 74 2.12 8.77 4.31
CA TYR A 74 3.54 8.75 3.97
C TYR A 74 4.35 9.15 5.20
N GLU A 75 5.50 8.50 5.40
CA GLU A 75 6.45 8.91 6.42
C GLU A 75 6.92 10.35 6.17
N GLY A 76 6.97 11.15 7.24
CA GLY A 76 7.41 12.54 7.20
C GLY A 76 6.47 13.53 6.48
N ALA A 77 5.21 13.12 6.19
CA ALA A 77 4.19 13.95 5.55
C ALA A 77 3.19 14.57 6.54
#